data_AF-A0A068L9P5-F1
#
_entry.id   AF-A0A068L9P5-F1
#
_cell.length_a   1.000
_cell.length_b   1.000
_cell.length_c   1.000
_cell.angle_alpha   90.00
_cell.angle_beta   90.00
_cell.angle_gamma   90.00
#
_symmetry.space_group_name_H-M   'P 1'
#
loop_
_entity.id
_entity.type
_entity.pdbx_description
1 polymer ?
#
loop_
_entity_poly.entity_id
_entity_poly.type
_entity_poly.pdbx_seq_one_letter_code
_entity_poly.pdbx_strand_id
1 'polypeptide(L)'
;MLPPYVARDLVAERLPLIFPEGTPNRTYCTRELAASTVFTMLYIGAVEGSGVLLGPVHVYRMTDQQAADGSDEARHNYRSNLRKRNFTIPGKRWYADNTREPIRDETLREGLIAVGAVIEDKTVSTTAGAPRYALRNGLAALFSPSLKGDELASAILRWQEEHLNKGALARIALMRLGGADKEGVLVRFPNGETRTLAPGPSSEISRAVVEVFAKQFLAKPVVLWLSESSNKVAMQDLRMASSIGLDIEAQKNLPDLILVDLEPVHPLIVFVEVVATDGAITERRQEALFSLTDKGGFKRSSVAFVTAYADRQSPGFKKTISGLAWGSFAWFLSEPDKVFMLSDGIKPLSALNEVITRQ
;
A
#
# COMPACT_ATOMS: atom_id res chain seq x y z
N MET A 1 -17.25 -13.70 -25.36
CA MET A 1 -17.10 -15.17 -25.37
C MET A 1 -16.59 -15.59 -24.00
N LEU A 2 -17.16 -16.64 -23.40
CA LEU A 2 -16.67 -17.16 -22.12
C LEU A 2 -15.46 -18.08 -22.36
N PRO A 3 -14.45 -18.10 -21.47
CA PRO A 3 -13.44 -19.16 -21.47
C PRO A 3 -14.09 -20.54 -21.35
N PRO A 4 -13.44 -21.63 -21.81
CA PRO A 4 -13.89 -22.98 -21.52
C PRO A 4 -14.16 -23.15 -20.02
N TYR A 5 -15.25 -23.84 -19.69
CA TYR A 5 -15.56 -24.13 -18.29
C TYR A 5 -14.46 -25.02 -17.68
N VAL A 6 -14.06 -24.69 -16.46
CA VAL A 6 -13.07 -25.43 -15.67
C VAL A 6 -13.64 -25.66 -14.28
N ALA A 7 -13.44 -26.84 -13.71
CA ALA A 7 -13.82 -27.09 -12.33
C ALA A 7 -12.90 -26.33 -11.36
N ARG A 8 -13.42 -25.92 -10.21
CA ARG A 8 -12.63 -25.23 -9.17
C ARG A 8 -11.45 -26.09 -8.69
N ASP A 9 -11.64 -27.40 -8.59
CA ASP A 9 -10.60 -28.32 -8.14
C ASP A 9 -9.43 -28.39 -9.12
N LEU A 10 -9.70 -28.35 -10.43
CA LEU A 10 -8.65 -28.26 -11.45
C LEU A 10 -7.84 -26.96 -11.31
N VAL A 11 -8.50 -25.85 -10.97
CA VAL A 11 -7.81 -24.58 -10.69
C VAL A 11 -6.91 -24.75 -9.46
N ALA A 12 -7.43 -25.35 -8.38
CA ALA A 12 -6.68 -25.60 -7.15
C ALA A 12 -5.46 -26.52 -7.38
N GLU A 13 -5.59 -27.54 -8.23
CA GLU A 13 -4.49 -28.44 -8.60
C GLU A 13 -3.39 -27.73 -9.40
N ARG A 14 -3.77 -26.83 -10.32
CA ARG A 14 -2.80 -26.15 -11.20
C ARG A 14 -2.09 -24.98 -10.54
N LEU A 15 -2.72 -24.28 -9.59
CA LEU A 15 -2.12 -23.09 -8.96
C LEU A 15 -0.75 -23.36 -8.30
N PRO A 16 -0.53 -24.45 -7.52
CA PRO A 16 0.78 -24.78 -6.97
C PRO A 16 1.86 -25.08 -8.01
N LEU A 17 1.46 -25.58 -9.18
CA LEU A 17 2.35 -25.85 -10.31
C LEU A 17 2.71 -24.55 -11.03
N ILE A 18 1.74 -23.65 -11.20
CA ILE A 18 1.92 -22.34 -11.86
C ILE A 18 2.77 -21.39 -11.01
N PHE A 19 2.55 -21.39 -9.69
CA PHE A 19 3.28 -20.57 -8.73
C PHE A 19 4.20 -21.44 -7.86
N PRO A 20 5.46 -21.67 -8.30
CA PRO A 20 6.39 -22.57 -7.61
C PRO A 20 6.93 -21.93 -6.33
N GLU A 21 7.66 -22.71 -5.53
CA GLU A 21 8.38 -22.18 -4.37
C GLU A 21 9.30 -21.02 -4.78
N GLY A 22 9.38 -20.00 -3.91
CA GLY A 22 10.06 -18.73 -4.23
C GLY A 22 9.18 -17.66 -4.89
N THR A 23 7.94 -17.98 -5.27
CA THR A 23 6.96 -16.95 -5.70
C THR A 23 6.65 -15.99 -4.55
N PRO A 24 6.72 -14.65 -4.75
CA PRO A 24 6.33 -13.69 -3.73
C PRO A 24 4.89 -13.92 -3.23
N ASN A 25 4.69 -13.94 -1.92
CA ASN A 25 3.39 -14.19 -1.29
C ASN A 25 2.67 -15.45 -1.84
N ARG A 26 3.43 -16.51 -2.14
CA ARG A 26 2.94 -17.74 -2.77
C ARG A 26 1.64 -18.26 -2.16
N THR A 27 1.51 -18.28 -0.83
CA THR A 27 0.30 -18.73 -0.13
C THR A 27 -0.97 -18.02 -0.62
N TYR A 28 -0.91 -16.72 -0.92
CA TYR A 28 -2.04 -15.95 -1.43
C TYR A 28 -2.36 -16.23 -2.90
N CYS A 29 -1.44 -16.87 -3.63
CA CYS A 29 -1.63 -17.32 -5.00
C CYS A 29 -2.10 -18.78 -5.08
N THR A 30 -1.87 -19.61 -4.06
CA THR A 30 -2.10 -21.07 -4.13
C THR A 30 -3.14 -21.62 -3.17
N ARG A 31 -3.54 -20.88 -2.13
CA ARG A 31 -4.56 -21.35 -1.16
C ARG A 31 -5.95 -21.45 -1.79
N GLU A 32 -6.87 -22.13 -1.11
CA GLU A 32 -8.25 -22.33 -1.57
C GLU A 32 -8.97 -21.04 -1.99
N LEU A 33 -8.78 -19.93 -1.25
CA LEU A 33 -9.38 -18.64 -1.62
C LEU A 33 -8.86 -18.10 -2.97
N ALA A 34 -7.60 -18.40 -3.32
CA ALA A 34 -7.04 -18.08 -4.63
C ALA A 34 -7.66 -18.94 -5.73
N ALA A 35 -7.83 -20.24 -5.48
CA ALA A 35 -8.52 -21.14 -6.39
C ALA A 35 -9.96 -20.69 -6.67
N SER A 36 -10.72 -20.36 -5.61
CA SER A 36 -12.07 -19.81 -5.73
C SER A 36 -12.11 -18.50 -6.52
N THR A 37 -11.12 -17.62 -6.32
CA THR A 37 -11.03 -16.33 -7.03
C THR A 37 -10.74 -16.52 -8.51
N VAL A 38 -9.73 -17.32 -8.86
CA VAL A 38 -9.33 -17.59 -10.25
C VAL A 38 -10.43 -18.37 -10.98
N PHE A 39 -11.03 -19.38 -10.34
CA PHE A 39 -12.21 -20.07 -10.86
C PHE A 39 -13.32 -19.07 -11.20
N THR A 40 -13.66 -18.17 -10.26
CA THR A 40 -14.74 -17.21 -10.49
C THR A 40 -14.44 -16.27 -11.65
N MET A 41 -13.18 -15.82 -11.82
CA MET A 41 -12.77 -15.01 -12.97
C MET A 41 -13.02 -15.75 -14.29
N LEU A 42 -12.61 -17.02 -14.38
CA LEU A 42 -12.83 -17.85 -15.56
C LEU A 42 -14.33 -18.13 -15.77
N TYR A 43 -15.06 -18.40 -14.69
CA TYR A 43 -16.50 -18.70 -14.70
C TYR A 43 -17.31 -17.55 -15.29
N ILE A 44 -17.07 -16.30 -14.86
CA ILE A 44 -17.79 -15.13 -15.39
C ILE A 44 -17.16 -14.53 -16.66
N GLY A 45 -15.97 -15.01 -17.05
CA GLY A 45 -15.19 -14.50 -18.17
C GLY A 45 -14.52 -13.15 -17.91
N ALA A 46 -14.17 -12.85 -16.65
CA ALA A 46 -13.36 -11.69 -16.27
C ALA A 46 -11.88 -11.91 -16.63
N VAL A 47 -11.61 -11.90 -17.93
CA VAL A 47 -10.30 -12.09 -18.55
C VAL A 47 -9.95 -10.84 -19.34
N GLU A 48 -8.68 -10.46 -19.35
CA GLU A 48 -8.15 -9.30 -20.04
C GLU A 48 -8.66 -9.20 -21.49
N GLY A 49 -9.19 -8.03 -21.86
CA GLY A 49 -9.74 -7.79 -23.19
C GLY A 49 -11.20 -8.24 -23.38
N SER A 50 -11.82 -8.93 -22.41
CA SER A 50 -13.22 -9.36 -22.52
C SER A 50 -14.24 -8.25 -22.19
N GLY A 51 -13.80 -7.15 -21.57
CA GLY A 51 -14.65 -6.09 -21.03
C GLY A 51 -15.42 -6.48 -19.76
N VAL A 52 -15.20 -7.69 -19.23
CA VAL A 52 -15.81 -8.17 -17.98
C VAL A 52 -14.81 -8.04 -16.85
N LEU A 53 -15.28 -7.55 -15.70
CA LEU A 53 -14.47 -7.35 -14.51
C LEU A 53 -15.05 -8.16 -13.34
N LEU A 54 -14.16 -8.72 -12.53
CA LEU A 54 -14.44 -9.34 -11.25
C LEU A 54 -14.46 -8.27 -10.15
N GLY A 55 -15.38 -8.44 -9.22
CA GLY A 55 -15.35 -7.82 -7.90
C GLY A 55 -15.50 -8.90 -6.82
N PRO A 56 -15.00 -8.69 -5.58
CA PRO A 56 -15.00 -9.72 -4.53
C PRO A 56 -16.36 -10.38 -4.27
N VAL A 57 -17.46 -9.64 -4.47
CA VAL A 57 -18.84 -10.14 -4.37
C VAL A 57 -19.13 -11.35 -5.24
N HIS A 58 -18.48 -11.45 -6.40
CA HIS A 58 -18.60 -12.61 -7.28
C HIS A 58 -18.01 -13.88 -6.66
N VAL A 59 -17.04 -13.75 -5.76
CA VAL A 59 -16.36 -14.90 -5.14
C VAL A 59 -17.11 -15.31 -3.87
N TYR A 60 -17.32 -14.39 -2.92
CA TYR A 60 -17.90 -14.77 -1.62
C TYR A 60 -19.39 -15.14 -1.70
N ARG A 61 -20.12 -14.73 -2.75
CA ARG A 61 -21.51 -15.17 -2.96
C ARG A 61 -21.64 -16.47 -3.76
N MET A 62 -20.55 -16.98 -4.35
CA MET A 62 -20.59 -18.22 -5.14
C MET A 62 -20.94 -19.41 -4.25
N THR A 63 -21.61 -20.41 -4.83
CA THR A 63 -22.04 -21.64 -4.16
C THR A 63 -21.55 -22.85 -4.94
N ASP A 64 -21.47 -24.02 -4.29
CA ASP A 64 -21.10 -25.27 -4.98
C ASP A 64 -22.07 -25.61 -6.11
N GLN A 65 -23.37 -25.37 -5.89
CA GLN A 65 -24.41 -25.62 -6.89
C GLN A 65 -24.28 -24.72 -8.12
N GLN A 66 -24.01 -23.42 -7.92
CA GLN A 66 -23.78 -22.51 -9.03
C GLN A 66 -22.48 -22.84 -9.77
N ALA A 67 -21.42 -23.16 -9.03
CA ALA A 67 -20.12 -23.45 -9.61
C ALA A 67 -20.13 -24.74 -10.44
N ALA A 68 -20.93 -25.75 -10.06
CA ALA A 68 -21.07 -27.01 -10.79
C ALA A 68 -21.76 -26.85 -12.15
N ASP A 69 -22.59 -25.82 -12.32
CA ASP A 69 -23.25 -25.53 -13.60
C ASP A 69 -22.32 -24.77 -14.53
N GLY A 70 -21.65 -25.51 -15.42
CA GLY A 70 -20.72 -24.95 -16.41
C GLY A 70 -21.36 -24.37 -17.67
N SER A 71 -22.70 -24.33 -17.75
CA SER A 71 -23.39 -23.80 -18.93
C SER A 71 -23.15 -22.30 -19.09
N ASP A 72 -23.02 -21.85 -20.34
CA ASP A 72 -22.83 -20.42 -20.64
C ASP A 72 -24.01 -19.58 -20.16
N GLU A 73 -25.22 -20.14 -20.15
CA GLU A 73 -26.43 -19.50 -19.62
C GLU A 73 -26.30 -19.25 -18.11
N ALA A 74 -25.97 -20.26 -17.31
CA ALA A 74 -25.81 -20.12 -15.86
C ALA A 74 -24.70 -19.12 -15.51
N ARG A 75 -23.57 -19.20 -16.23
CA ARG A 75 -22.42 -18.30 -16.08
C ARG A 75 -22.78 -16.84 -16.40
N HIS A 76 -23.49 -16.61 -17.50
CA HIS A 76 -23.95 -15.28 -17.88
C HIS A 76 -25.04 -14.73 -16.94
N ASN A 77 -25.95 -15.59 -16.49
CA ASN A 77 -26.98 -15.24 -15.53
C ASN A 77 -26.35 -14.80 -14.20
N TYR A 78 -25.39 -15.58 -13.67
CA TYR A 78 -24.64 -15.24 -12.47
C TYR A 78 -23.95 -13.88 -12.62
N ARG A 79 -23.15 -13.69 -13.67
CA ARG A 79 -22.44 -12.43 -13.94
C ARG A 79 -23.38 -11.22 -13.97
N SER A 80 -24.49 -11.33 -14.70
CA SER A 80 -25.34 -10.18 -15.02
C SER A 80 -26.31 -9.83 -13.88
N ASN A 81 -26.73 -10.83 -13.11
CA ASN A 81 -27.79 -10.66 -12.11
C ASN A 81 -27.28 -10.64 -10.67
N LEU A 82 -26.04 -11.06 -10.39
CA LEU A 82 -25.52 -11.17 -9.02
C LEU A 82 -25.75 -9.92 -8.16
N ARG A 83 -25.58 -8.74 -8.74
CA ARG A 83 -25.68 -7.46 -8.02
C ARG A 83 -27.12 -6.95 -7.89
N LYS A 84 -28.11 -7.60 -8.51
CA LYS A 84 -29.52 -7.26 -8.35
C LYS A 84 -30.00 -7.70 -6.97
N ARG A 85 -30.76 -6.83 -6.30
CA ARG A 85 -31.24 -7.04 -4.91
C ARG A 85 -32.01 -8.35 -4.72
N ASN A 86 -32.79 -8.76 -5.72
CA ASN A 86 -33.67 -9.93 -5.66
C ASN A 86 -33.06 -11.18 -6.31
N PHE A 87 -31.78 -11.15 -6.68
CA PHE A 87 -31.13 -12.31 -7.26
C PHE A 87 -30.63 -13.26 -6.16
N THR A 88 -31.24 -14.44 -6.13
CA THR A 88 -30.89 -15.51 -5.20
C THR A 88 -30.08 -16.57 -5.93
N ILE A 89 -28.96 -16.96 -5.34
CA ILE A 89 -28.09 -18.02 -5.86
C ILE A 89 -28.45 -19.27 -5.07
N PRO A 90 -28.78 -20.38 -5.73
CA PRO A 90 -29.16 -21.61 -5.04
C PRO A 90 -27.94 -22.21 -4.31
N GLY A 91 -28.19 -22.87 -3.17
CA GLY A 91 -27.17 -23.53 -2.38
C GLY A 91 -26.50 -22.65 -1.30
N LYS A 92 -25.51 -23.24 -0.63
CA LYS A 92 -24.74 -22.58 0.44
C LYS A 92 -23.54 -21.84 -0.14
N ARG A 93 -23.32 -20.59 0.31
CA ARG A 93 -22.15 -19.79 -0.09
C ARG A 93 -20.86 -20.43 0.40
N TRP A 94 -19.81 -20.34 -0.41
CA TRP A 94 -18.45 -20.75 -0.02
C TRP A 94 -17.92 -19.94 1.16
N TYR A 95 -18.20 -18.64 1.18
CA TYR A 95 -17.63 -17.71 2.15
C TYR A 95 -18.67 -16.74 2.70
N ALA A 96 -18.38 -16.19 3.89
CA ALA A 96 -19.17 -15.12 4.49
C ALA A 96 -18.76 -13.75 3.91
N ASP A 97 -19.62 -12.74 4.09
CA ASP A 97 -19.43 -11.41 3.49
C ASP A 97 -18.12 -10.73 3.96
N ASN A 98 -17.66 -11.01 5.17
CA ASN A 98 -16.38 -10.54 5.73
C ASN A 98 -15.13 -11.15 5.05
N THR A 99 -15.31 -12.10 4.13
CA THR A 99 -14.21 -12.64 3.31
C THR A 99 -13.88 -11.72 2.13
N ARG A 100 -14.68 -10.66 1.92
CA ARG A 100 -14.44 -9.63 0.91
C ARG A 100 -13.04 -9.02 1.01
N GLU A 101 -12.60 -8.67 2.21
CA GLU A 101 -11.32 -8.03 2.47
C GLU A 101 -10.15 -8.99 2.19
N PRO A 102 -10.14 -10.25 2.70
CA PRO A 102 -9.15 -11.26 2.29
C PRO A 102 -9.07 -11.51 0.78
N ILE A 103 -10.19 -11.51 0.05
CA ILE A 103 -10.18 -11.65 -1.41
C ILE A 103 -9.48 -10.44 -2.05
N ARG A 104 -9.79 -9.22 -1.59
CA ARG A 104 -9.28 -7.97 -2.16
C ARG A 104 -7.80 -7.75 -1.85
N ASP A 105 -7.43 -7.84 -0.58
CA ASP A 105 -6.14 -7.37 -0.11
C ASP A 105 -5.08 -8.48 -0.20
N GLU A 106 -5.42 -9.69 0.26
CA GLU A 106 -4.47 -10.80 0.24
C GLU A 106 -4.42 -11.47 -1.13
N THR A 107 -5.53 -11.99 -1.64
CA THR A 107 -5.54 -12.79 -2.88
C THR A 107 -5.32 -11.94 -4.13
N LEU A 108 -6.05 -10.84 -4.29
CA LEU A 108 -5.93 -9.99 -5.47
C LEU A 108 -4.70 -9.07 -5.38
N ARG A 109 -4.62 -8.18 -4.39
CA ARG A 109 -3.57 -7.15 -4.32
C ARG A 109 -2.18 -7.71 -3.99
N GLU A 110 -2.05 -8.52 -2.94
CA GLU A 110 -0.76 -9.02 -2.46
C GLU A 110 -0.30 -10.29 -3.17
N GLY A 111 -1.23 -11.11 -3.66
CA GLY A 111 -0.96 -12.30 -4.47
C GLY A 111 -0.93 -12.00 -5.96
N LEU A 112 -2.08 -12.09 -6.63
CA LEU A 112 -2.17 -12.19 -8.09
C LEU A 112 -1.73 -10.91 -8.82
N ILE A 113 -2.06 -9.71 -8.33
CA ILE A 113 -1.60 -8.46 -8.94
C ILE A 113 -0.10 -8.26 -8.70
N ALA A 114 0.42 -8.71 -7.56
CA ALA A 114 1.84 -8.56 -7.22
C ALA A 114 2.77 -9.32 -8.16
N VAL A 115 2.30 -10.44 -8.70
CA VAL A 115 3.01 -11.27 -9.68
C VAL A 115 2.52 -11.03 -11.10
N GLY A 116 1.70 -10.00 -11.33
CA GLY A 116 1.21 -9.61 -12.66
C GLY A 116 0.18 -10.56 -13.29
N ALA A 117 -0.32 -11.54 -12.52
CA ALA A 117 -1.32 -12.52 -12.95
C ALA A 117 -2.72 -11.92 -13.18
N VAL A 118 -3.04 -10.84 -12.48
CA VAL A 118 -4.32 -10.11 -12.56
C VAL A 118 -4.07 -8.64 -12.82
N ILE A 119 -4.92 -8.02 -13.62
CA ILE A 119 -4.96 -6.57 -13.84
C ILE A 119 -6.07 -5.92 -13.01
N GLU A 120 -5.82 -4.68 -12.60
CA GLU A 120 -6.78 -3.82 -11.94
C GLU A 120 -7.11 -2.63 -12.84
N ASP A 121 -8.39 -2.42 -13.11
CA ASP A 121 -8.90 -1.22 -13.76
C ASP A 121 -8.92 -0.07 -12.75
N LYS A 122 -7.94 0.82 -12.90
CA LYS A 122 -7.75 1.99 -12.03
C LYS A 122 -8.73 3.13 -12.32
N THR A 123 -9.50 3.07 -13.41
CA THR A 123 -10.52 4.08 -13.72
C THR A 123 -11.77 3.91 -12.87
N VAL A 124 -11.96 2.72 -12.29
CA VAL A 124 -13.10 2.40 -11.42
C VAL A 124 -12.80 2.81 -9.98
N SER A 125 -13.63 3.70 -9.43
CA SER A 125 -13.50 4.18 -8.05
C SER A 125 -13.46 3.04 -7.03
N THR A 126 -12.51 3.14 -6.08
CA THR A 126 -12.30 2.18 -4.99
C THR A 126 -13.48 2.12 -4.01
N THR A 127 -14.28 3.19 -3.91
CA THR A 127 -15.36 3.33 -2.91
C THR A 127 -16.68 2.71 -3.36
N ALA A 128 -16.89 2.51 -4.66
CA ALA A 128 -18.18 2.07 -5.22
C ALA A 128 -18.45 0.56 -5.11
N GLY A 129 -17.49 -0.23 -4.60
CA GLY A 129 -17.59 -1.71 -4.58
C GLY A 129 -17.78 -2.33 -5.96
N ALA A 130 -17.42 -1.58 -7.01
CA ALA A 130 -17.60 -1.99 -8.39
C ALA A 130 -16.53 -3.03 -8.80
N PRO A 131 -16.87 -3.97 -9.68
CA PRO A 131 -15.91 -4.90 -10.25
C PRO A 131 -14.81 -4.16 -11.01
N ARG A 132 -13.56 -4.58 -10.82
CA ARG A 132 -12.39 -3.91 -11.41
C ARG A 132 -11.20 -4.81 -11.72
N TYR A 133 -11.34 -6.13 -11.58
CA TYR A 133 -10.21 -7.05 -11.74
C TYR A 133 -10.42 -7.97 -12.93
N ALA A 134 -9.38 -8.25 -13.71
CA ALA A 134 -9.44 -9.24 -14.77
C ALA A 134 -8.18 -10.13 -14.76
N LEU A 135 -8.36 -11.40 -15.07
CA LEU A 135 -7.26 -12.36 -15.21
C LEU A 135 -6.48 -12.08 -16.50
N ARG A 136 -5.15 -12.06 -16.47
CA ARG A 136 -4.36 -11.95 -17.72
C ARG A 136 -4.63 -13.13 -18.65
N ASN A 137 -4.63 -12.88 -19.96
CA ASN A 137 -4.88 -13.92 -20.96
C ASN A 137 -3.90 -15.11 -20.85
N GLY A 138 -2.61 -14.82 -20.66
CA GLY A 138 -1.58 -15.85 -20.54
C GLY A 138 -1.84 -16.82 -19.38
N LEU A 139 -2.26 -16.31 -18.22
CA LEU A 139 -2.60 -17.15 -17.08
C LEU A 139 -3.93 -17.89 -17.30
N ALA A 140 -4.94 -17.24 -17.88
CA ALA A 140 -6.22 -17.87 -18.19
C ALA A 140 -6.04 -19.11 -19.10
N ALA A 141 -5.14 -19.03 -20.07
CA ALA A 141 -4.84 -20.13 -20.99
C ALA A 141 -4.28 -21.38 -20.28
N LEU A 142 -3.54 -21.22 -19.17
CA LEU A 142 -2.99 -22.34 -18.40
C LEU A 142 -4.05 -23.19 -17.71
N PHE A 143 -5.30 -22.70 -17.62
CA PHE A 143 -6.41 -23.45 -17.04
C PHE A 143 -7.25 -24.20 -18.08
N SER A 144 -6.94 -24.10 -19.39
CA SER A 144 -7.72 -24.80 -20.42
C SER A 144 -7.83 -26.31 -20.10
N PRO A 145 -9.05 -26.89 -20.10
CA PRO A 145 -9.24 -28.33 -19.84
C PRO A 145 -8.54 -29.23 -20.87
N SER A 146 -8.33 -28.72 -22.09
CA SER A 146 -7.65 -29.45 -23.16
C SER A 146 -6.13 -29.53 -22.95
N LEU A 147 -5.55 -28.60 -22.19
CA LEU A 147 -4.11 -28.54 -21.93
C LEU A 147 -3.73 -29.50 -20.80
N LYS A 148 -2.96 -30.57 -21.11
CA LYS A 148 -2.61 -31.65 -20.17
C LYS A 148 -1.19 -32.16 -20.40
N GLY A 149 -0.69 -32.96 -19.46
CA GLY A 149 0.61 -33.66 -19.58
C GLY A 149 1.78 -32.73 -19.87
N ASP A 150 2.66 -33.14 -20.76
CA ASP A 150 3.89 -32.41 -21.10
C ASP A 150 3.62 -31.04 -21.74
N GLU A 151 2.51 -30.88 -22.46
CA GLU A 151 2.10 -29.59 -23.01
C GLU A 151 1.76 -28.59 -21.91
N LEU A 152 1.05 -29.04 -20.86
CA LEU A 152 0.75 -28.23 -19.69
C LEU A 152 2.03 -27.84 -18.95
N ALA A 153 2.91 -28.81 -18.69
CA ALA A 153 4.19 -28.54 -18.03
C ALA A 153 5.03 -27.51 -18.81
N SER A 154 5.11 -27.66 -20.13
CA SER A 154 5.83 -26.75 -21.01
C SER A 154 5.20 -25.35 -21.09
N ALA A 155 3.87 -25.25 -21.05
CA ALA A 155 3.16 -23.98 -21.02
C ALA A 155 3.36 -23.26 -19.68
N ILE A 156 3.32 -23.99 -18.57
CA ILE A 156 3.59 -23.45 -17.24
C ILE A 156 5.02 -22.92 -17.14
N LEU A 157 6.01 -23.71 -17.56
CA LEU A 157 7.42 -23.30 -17.52
C LEU A 157 7.66 -22.02 -18.34
N ARG A 158 7.15 -21.96 -19.57
CA ARG A 158 7.24 -20.74 -20.40
C ARG A 158 6.61 -19.54 -19.70
N TRP A 159 5.41 -19.71 -19.15
CA TRP A 159 4.74 -18.62 -18.45
C TRP A 159 5.53 -18.17 -17.21
N GLN A 160 6.12 -19.09 -16.44
CA GLN A 160 6.98 -18.79 -15.30
C GLN A 160 8.25 -18.05 -15.71
N GLU A 161 8.92 -18.49 -16.77
CA GLU A 161 10.10 -17.82 -17.30
C GLU A 161 9.79 -16.40 -17.77
N GLU A 162 8.63 -16.17 -18.37
CA GLU A 162 8.21 -14.85 -18.82
C GLU A 162 7.77 -13.92 -17.68
N HIS A 163 7.07 -14.45 -16.67
CA HIS A 163 6.32 -13.64 -15.70
C HIS A 163 6.84 -13.71 -14.26
N LEU A 164 7.49 -14.80 -13.86
CA LEU A 164 7.98 -15.03 -12.50
C LEU A 164 9.51 -14.93 -12.37
N ASN A 165 10.24 -14.65 -13.45
CA ASN A 165 11.68 -14.39 -13.35
C ASN A 165 11.96 -13.10 -12.56
N LYS A 166 13.16 -13.00 -11.98
CA LYS A 166 13.57 -11.83 -11.15
C LYS A 166 13.39 -10.50 -11.87
N GLY A 167 13.67 -10.43 -13.17
CA GLY A 167 13.49 -9.22 -13.97
C GLY A 167 12.03 -8.86 -14.24
N ALA A 168 11.17 -9.84 -14.48
CA ALA A 168 9.72 -9.63 -14.65
C ALA A 168 9.05 -9.22 -13.33
N LEU A 169 9.37 -9.90 -12.23
CA LEU A 169 8.87 -9.53 -10.89
C LEU A 169 9.38 -8.16 -10.46
N ALA A 170 10.67 -7.83 -10.72
CA ALA A 170 11.19 -6.49 -10.49
C ALA A 170 10.48 -5.45 -11.36
N ARG A 171 10.22 -5.74 -12.63
CA ARG A 171 9.48 -4.84 -13.54
C ARG A 171 8.06 -4.61 -13.05
N ILE A 172 7.34 -5.64 -12.59
CA ILE A 172 5.99 -5.53 -12.04
C ILE A 172 6.01 -4.76 -10.73
N ALA A 173 6.95 -5.05 -9.83
CA ALA A 173 7.14 -4.29 -8.60
C ALA A 173 7.41 -2.81 -8.90
N LEU A 174 8.30 -2.52 -9.87
CA LEU A 174 8.59 -1.16 -10.34
C LEU A 174 7.38 -0.50 -11.01
N MET A 175 6.58 -1.22 -11.80
CA MET A 175 5.32 -0.71 -12.39
C MET A 175 4.22 -0.49 -11.35
N ARG A 176 4.23 -1.23 -10.24
CA ARG A 176 3.31 -1.01 -9.11
C ARG A 176 3.75 0.15 -8.22
N LEU A 177 5.06 0.30 -8.05
CA LEU A 177 5.68 1.45 -7.41
C LEU A 177 5.63 2.71 -8.31
N GLY A 178 5.46 2.55 -9.62
CA GLY A 178 5.62 3.60 -10.64
C GLY A 178 4.81 3.38 -11.91
N GLY A 179 3.49 3.23 -11.78
CA GLY A 179 2.59 3.10 -12.92
C GLY A 179 2.29 4.46 -13.55
N ALA A 180 3.09 4.83 -14.56
CA ALA A 180 2.96 5.99 -15.44
C ALA A 180 3.27 7.37 -14.82
N ASP A 181 4.54 7.59 -14.48
CA ASP A 181 5.33 8.61 -15.16
C ASP A 181 6.81 8.45 -14.79
N LYS A 182 7.69 8.64 -15.77
CA LYS A 182 9.11 8.93 -15.50
C LYS A 182 9.24 10.40 -15.10
N GLU A 183 8.47 10.80 -14.11
CA GLU A 183 8.69 12.00 -13.34
C GLU A 183 8.79 11.51 -11.90
N GLY A 184 9.87 11.85 -11.20
CA GLY A 184 9.96 11.52 -9.79
C GLY A 184 8.78 12.12 -9.02
N VAL A 185 8.62 11.74 -7.75
CA VAL A 185 7.55 12.29 -6.91
C VAL A 185 7.79 13.78 -6.74
N LEU A 186 7.05 14.62 -7.48
CA LEU A 186 7.10 16.06 -7.35
C LEU A 186 6.44 16.47 -6.03
N VAL A 187 7.22 17.11 -5.16
CA VAL A 187 6.82 17.64 -3.87
C VAL A 187 6.76 19.15 -3.98
N ARG A 188 5.64 19.75 -3.58
CA ARG A 188 5.42 21.21 -3.60
C ARG A 188 5.55 21.77 -2.20
N PHE A 189 6.58 22.59 -1.98
CA PHE A 189 6.88 23.19 -0.70
C PHE A 189 5.92 24.37 -0.42
N PRO A 190 5.70 24.74 0.85
CA PRO A 190 4.84 25.87 1.21
C PRO A 190 5.26 27.22 0.58
N ASN A 191 6.55 27.40 0.30
CA ASN A 191 7.11 28.61 -0.33
C ASN A 191 6.92 28.64 -1.87
N GLY A 192 6.29 27.61 -2.46
CA GLY A 192 6.11 27.49 -3.91
C GLY A 192 7.26 26.79 -4.65
N GLU A 193 8.37 26.48 -3.97
CA GLU A 193 9.44 25.63 -4.50
C GLU A 193 8.88 24.23 -4.79
N THR A 194 9.45 23.57 -5.78
CA THR A 194 9.14 22.17 -6.07
C THR A 194 10.39 21.32 -6.08
N ARG A 195 10.29 20.10 -5.58
CA ARG A 195 11.40 19.15 -5.51
C ARG A 195 10.96 17.78 -5.99
N THR A 196 11.77 17.15 -6.83
CA THR A 196 11.44 15.85 -7.42
C THR A 196 12.22 14.75 -6.72
N LEU A 197 11.52 13.91 -5.95
CA LEU A 197 12.13 12.75 -5.28
C LEU A 197 12.16 11.54 -6.21
N ALA A 198 13.06 10.58 -5.96
CA ALA A 198 12.99 9.28 -6.62
C ALA A 198 11.62 8.62 -6.37
N PRO A 199 11.08 7.83 -7.31
CA PRO A 199 9.82 7.12 -7.08
C PRO A 199 9.97 6.08 -5.97
N GLY A 200 9.00 6.02 -5.06
CA GLY A 200 8.96 5.00 -4.01
C GLY A 200 8.02 5.32 -2.86
N PRO A 201 7.72 4.33 -1.99
CA PRO A 201 6.74 4.49 -0.92
C PRO A 201 7.14 5.55 0.11
N SER A 202 8.43 5.64 0.46
CA SER A 202 8.93 6.70 1.33
C SER A 202 8.72 8.08 0.70
N SER A 203 8.99 8.24 -0.59
CA SER A 203 8.83 9.52 -1.29
C SER A 203 7.37 9.98 -1.37
N GLU A 204 6.42 9.04 -1.52
CA GLU A 204 4.99 9.31 -1.43
C GLU A 204 4.58 9.80 -0.03
N ILE A 205 5.11 9.18 1.03
CA ILE A 205 4.87 9.62 2.42
C ILE A 205 5.53 10.98 2.67
N SER A 206 6.77 11.20 2.23
CA SER A 206 7.45 12.50 2.34
C SER A 206 6.69 13.62 1.64
N ARG A 207 6.17 13.37 0.42
CA ARG A 207 5.29 14.32 -0.28
C ARG A 207 4.08 14.65 0.58
N ALA A 208 3.42 13.65 1.14
CA ALA A 208 2.25 13.85 1.96
C ALA A 208 2.56 14.60 3.27
N VAL A 209 3.71 14.36 3.89
CA VAL A 209 4.16 15.12 5.05
C VAL A 209 4.26 16.61 4.70
N VAL A 210 4.88 16.95 3.57
CA VAL A 210 5.04 18.35 3.15
C VAL A 210 3.72 18.98 2.71
N GLU A 211 2.95 18.29 1.86
CA GLU A 211 1.79 18.88 1.19
C GLU A 211 0.50 18.80 2.00
N VAL A 212 0.42 17.87 2.95
CA VAL A 212 -0.79 17.58 3.75
C VAL A 212 -0.52 17.83 5.23
N PHE A 213 0.37 17.07 5.87
CA PHE A 213 0.61 17.18 7.31
C PHE A 213 1.04 18.59 7.71
N ALA A 214 2.05 19.16 7.04
CA ALA A 214 2.57 20.48 7.39
C ALA A 214 1.50 21.58 7.27
N LYS A 215 0.58 21.48 6.32
CA LYS A 215 -0.51 22.46 6.15
C LYS A 215 -1.63 22.31 7.18
N GLN A 216 -1.82 21.10 7.72
CA GLN A 216 -2.89 20.82 8.66
C GLN A 216 -2.47 21.06 10.11
N PHE A 217 -1.23 20.69 10.45
CA PHE A 217 -0.75 20.69 11.84
C PHE A 217 0.19 21.84 12.18
N LEU A 218 0.62 22.64 11.19
CA LEU A 218 1.45 23.83 11.40
C LEU A 218 0.73 25.04 10.80
N ALA A 219 0.79 26.18 11.49
CA ALA A 219 0.08 27.39 11.06
C ALA A 219 0.85 28.17 9.99
N LYS A 220 2.19 28.24 10.09
CA LYS A 220 3.08 28.85 9.08
C LYS A 220 4.25 27.90 8.76
N PRO A 221 4.00 26.81 8.01
CA PRO A 221 5.00 25.78 7.75
C PRO A 221 6.12 26.25 6.82
N VAL A 222 7.34 25.87 7.15
CA VAL A 222 8.54 25.94 6.31
C VAL A 222 9.20 24.57 6.28
N VAL A 223 9.65 24.13 5.10
CA VAL A 223 10.48 22.93 4.96
C VAL A 223 11.93 23.38 5.00
N LEU A 224 12.64 23.00 6.07
CA LEU A 224 14.06 23.31 6.24
C LEU A 224 14.95 22.25 5.59
N TRP A 225 14.52 20.99 5.65
CA TRP A 225 15.25 19.84 5.12
C TRP A 225 14.29 18.77 4.60
N LEU A 226 14.65 18.20 3.45
CA LEU A 226 14.03 16.98 2.90
C LEU A 226 15.15 16.13 2.30
N SER A 227 15.34 14.93 2.86
CA SER A 227 16.36 13.97 2.46
C SER A 227 16.18 13.52 1.01
N GLU A 228 17.28 13.56 0.23
CA GLU A 228 17.35 13.08 -1.15
C GLU A 228 18.43 12.01 -1.30
N SER A 229 18.22 11.05 -2.20
CA SER A 229 19.26 10.11 -2.62
C SER A 229 20.27 10.75 -3.60
N SER A 230 19.96 11.91 -4.18
CA SER A 230 20.81 12.67 -5.09
C SER A 230 21.53 13.84 -4.39
N ASN A 231 22.85 13.70 -4.24
CA ASN A 231 23.75 14.57 -3.45
C ASN A 231 23.86 16.06 -3.84
N LYS A 232 23.05 16.62 -4.77
CA LYS A 232 23.24 17.98 -5.30
C LYS A 232 22.37 19.08 -4.65
N VAL A 233 21.18 18.75 -4.13
CA VAL A 233 20.25 19.73 -3.53
C VAL A 233 20.53 19.98 -2.03
N ALA A 234 21.24 19.05 -1.38
CA ALA A 234 21.56 19.10 0.06
C ALA A 234 22.31 20.36 0.52
N MET A 235 23.07 21.05 -0.34
CA MET A 235 23.96 22.15 0.05
C MET A 235 23.26 23.48 0.40
N GLN A 236 22.04 23.71 -0.08
CA GLN A 236 21.29 24.95 0.22
C GLN A 236 20.49 24.81 1.53
N ASP A 237 19.86 23.66 1.74
CA ASP A 237 19.14 23.32 2.97
C ASP A 237 20.08 23.26 4.18
N LEU A 238 21.26 22.67 4.01
CA LEU A 238 22.31 22.64 5.05
C LEU A 238 22.71 24.06 5.46
N ARG A 239 22.85 24.99 4.51
CA ARG A 239 23.18 26.39 4.81
C ARG A 239 22.07 27.10 5.58
N MET A 240 20.81 26.86 5.22
CA MET A 240 19.67 27.41 5.97
C MET A 240 19.62 26.88 7.40
N ALA A 241 19.82 25.57 7.59
CA ALA A 241 19.82 24.98 8.91
C ALA A 241 21.00 25.44 9.79
N SER A 242 22.21 25.52 9.22
CA SER A 242 23.36 26.09 9.93
C SER A 242 23.14 27.56 10.30
N SER A 243 22.44 28.33 9.45
CA SER A 243 22.16 29.75 9.73
C SER A 243 21.23 29.98 10.93
N ILE A 244 20.43 28.96 11.31
CA ILE A 244 19.59 28.99 12.51
C ILE A 244 20.23 28.26 13.70
N GLY A 245 21.52 27.91 13.62
CA GLY A 245 22.24 27.27 14.72
C GLY A 245 22.05 25.76 14.84
N LEU A 246 21.41 25.10 13.86
CA LEU A 246 21.46 23.64 13.75
C LEU A 246 22.77 23.29 13.05
N ASP A 247 23.79 22.97 13.84
CA ASP A 247 25.08 22.56 13.32
C ASP A 247 25.00 21.15 12.71
N ILE A 248 24.63 21.10 11.44
CA ILE A 248 24.52 19.86 10.66
C ILE A 248 25.91 19.44 10.18
N GLU A 249 26.81 19.14 11.10
CA GLU A 249 28.07 18.48 10.77
C GLU A 249 27.86 16.98 10.54
N ALA A 250 28.27 16.53 9.35
CA ALA A 250 28.26 15.17 8.83
C ALA A 250 26.88 14.52 8.65
N GLN A 251 26.51 14.36 7.37
CA GLN A 251 25.32 13.72 6.76
C GLN A 251 24.79 12.40 7.37
N LYS A 252 25.42 11.82 8.38
CA LYS A 252 25.10 10.47 8.89
C LYS A 252 23.87 10.41 9.79
N ASN A 253 23.38 11.53 10.35
CA ASN A 253 22.37 11.50 11.41
C ASN A 253 21.15 12.44 11.24
N LEU A 254 20.94 13.05 10.08
CA LEU A 254 19.73 13.83 9.82
C LEU A 254 18.51 12.92 9.67
N PRO A 255 17.31 13.39 10.06
CA PRO A 255 16.07 12.68 9.74
C PRO A 255 15.71 12.83 8.25
N ASP A 256 14.64 12.17 7.84
CA ASP A 256 14.10 12.33 6.50
C ASP A 256 13.57 13.74 6.22
N LEU A 257 12.91 14.42 7.17
CA LEU A 257 12.49 15.82 7.03
C LEU A 257 12.71 16.64 8.31
N ILE A 258 12.92 17.94 8.12
CA ILE A 258 12.82 18.95 9.18
C ILE A 258 11.85 20.03 8.72
N LEU A 259 10.76 20.20 9.47
CA LEU A 259 9.79 21.26 9.28
C LEU A 259 9.96 22.31 10.39
N VAL A 260 9.55 23.54 10.10
CA VAL A 260 9.51 24.63 11.09
C VAL A 260 8.15 25.31 11.00
N ASP A 261 7.47 25.50 12.14
CA ASP A 261 6.34 26.43 12.24
C ASP A 261 6.83 27.79 12.73
N LEU A 262 6.61 28.82 11.92
CA LEU A 262 7.00 30.19 12.21
C LEU A 262 5.89 31.00 12.91
N GLU A 263 4.72 30.41 13.17
CA GLU A 263 3.64 31.11 13.88
C GLU A 263 3.97 31.42 15.35
N PRO A 264 4.52 30.49 16.15
CA PRO A 264 4.82 30.76 17.54
C PRO A 264 5.98 31.74 17.70
N VAL A 265 6.00 32.47 18.82
CA VAL A 265 7.11 33.40 19.16
C VAL A 265 8.47 32.70 19.18
N HIS A 266 8.50 31.44 19.63
CA HIS A 266 9.64 30.56 19.50
C HIS A 266 9.29 29.49 18.46
N PRO A 267 9.90 29.52 17.25
CA PRO A 267 9.56 28.60 16.18
C PRO A 267 9.58 27.14 16.64
N LEU A 268 8.57 26.38 16.22
CA LEU A 268 8.49 24.95 16.50
C LEU A 268 9.27 24.19 15.44
N ILE A 269 10.32 23.48 15.83
CA ILE A 269 11.08 22.58 14.94
C ILE A 269 10.46 21.19 15.04
N VAL A 270 10.12 20.60 13.90
CA VAL A 270 9.54 19.27 13.82
C VAL A 270 10.47 18.35 13.03
N PHE A 271 11.05 17.38 13.70
CA PHE A 271 11.84 16.32 13.06
C PHE A 271 10.90 15.18 12.65
N VAL A 272 10.97 14.77 11.39
CA VAL A 272 10.09 13.74 10.83
C VAL A 272 10.91 12.60 10.23
N GLU A 273 10.66 11.36 10.66
CA GLU A 273 11.12 10.15 9.99
C GLU A 273 10.01 9.52 9.16
N VAL A 274 10.34 9.07 7.95
CA VAL A 274 9.39 8.53 6.98
C VAL A 274 9.58 7.02 6.84
N VAL A 275 8.63 6.26 7.38
CA VAL A 275 8.79 4.82 7.53
C VAL A 275 7.93 4.05 6.54
N ALA A 276 8.56 3.59 5.47
CA ALA A 276 8.01 2.55 4.59
C ALA A 276 8.27 1.14 5.14
N THR A 277 9.47 0.90 5.69
CA THR A 277 9.91 -0.42 6.19
C THR A 277 10.57 -0.36 7.56
N ASP A 278 11.43 0.64 7.82
CA ASP A 278 12.18 0.81 9.07
C ASP A 278 12.58 2.29 9.27
N GLY A 279 13.21 2.60 10.40
CA GLY A 279 13.82 3.92 10.65
C GLY A 279 12.97 4.90 11.46
N ALA A 280 12.11 4.42 12.35
CA ALA A 280 11.24 5.29 13.15
C ALA A 280 11.99 6.17 14.17
N ILE A 281 11.33 7.21 14.71
CA ILE A 281 11.83 7.94 15.86
C ILE A 281 11.80 7.03 17.10
N THR A 282 12.95 6.44 17.40
CA THR A 282 13.22 5.71 18.64
C THR A 282 13.72 6.65 19.73
N GLU A 283 13.70 6.21 20.99
CA GLU A 283 14.23 7.00 22.13
C GLU A 283 15.67 7.47 21.87
N ARG A 284 16.56 6.56 21.46
CA ARG A 284 17.93 6.89 21.08
C ARG A 284 18.00 7.94 19.96
N ARG A 285 17.12 7.86 18.97
CA ARG A 285 17.07 8.82 17.85
C ARG A 285 16.57 10.18 18.33
N GLN A 286 15.55 10.20 19.17
CA GLN A 286 14.99 11.39 19.79
C GLN A 286 16.04 12.12 20.64
N GLU A 287 16.79 11.42 21.48
CA GLU A 287 17.89 11.99 22.27
C GLU A 287 19.01 12.59 21.42
N ALA A 288 19.37 11.91 20.32
CA ALA A 288 20.38 12.40 19.40
C ALA A 288 19.96 13.72 18.73
N LEU A 289 18.69 13.83 18.32
CA LEU A 289 18.13 15.03 17.72
C LEU A 289 17.92 16.15 18.76
N PHE A 290 17.52 15.82 19.99
CA PHE A 290 17.50 16.79 21.08
C PHE A 290 18.90 17.36 21.36
N SER A 291 19.93 16.52 21.37
CA SER A 291 21.30 16.97 21.57
C SER A 291 21.76 17.94 20.47
N LEU A 292 21.27 17.76 19.23
CA LEU A 292 21.51 18.70 18.13
C LEU A 292 20.84 20.06 18.39
N THR A 293 19.57 20.07 18.80
CA THR A 293 18.84 21.31 19.09
C THR A 293 19.32 22.01 20.36
N ASP A 294 19.74 21.25 21.37
CA ASP A 294 20.28 21.78 22.64
C ASP A 294 21.58 22.56 22.37
N LYS A 295 22.45 22.05 21.48
CA LYS A 295 23.65 22.77 21.02
C LYS A 295 23.32 24.06 20.27
N GLY A 296 22.21 24.06 19.52
CA GLY A 296 21.69 25.25 18.84
C GLY A 296 20.96 26.23 19.78
N GLY A 297 20.84 25.93 21.08
CA GLY A 297 20.18 26.80 22.06
C GLY A 297 18.64 26.78 22.00
N PHE A 298 18.04 25.80 21.31
CA PHE A 298 16.60 25.66 21.24
C PHE A 298 16.04 25.04 22.52
N LYS A 299 14.90 25.56 22.99
CA LYS A 299 14.16 24.94 24.10
C LYS A 299 13.52 23.64 23.61
N ARG A 300 13.61 22.56 24.39
CA ARG A 300 12.94 21.29 24.06
C ARG A 300 11.43 21.40 23.87
N SER A 301 10.78 22.37 24.52
CA SER A 301 9.35 22.69 24.31
C SER A 301 9.03 23.21 22.90
N SER A 302 10.04 23.65 22.17
CA SER A 302 9.96 24.13 20.79
C SER A 302 10.46 23.07 19.79
N VAL A 303 10.51 21.80 20.21
CA VAL A 303 10.93 20.67 19.39
C VAL A 303 9.88 19.56 19.46
N ALA A 304 9.47 19.05 18.31
CA ALA A 304 8.56 17.93 18.18
C ALA A 304 9.16 16.84 17.28
N PHE A 305 8.69 15.61 17.49
CA PHE A 305 9.11 14.44 16.73
C PHE A 305 7.91 13.72 16.16
N VAL A 306 7.99 13.37 14.88
CA VAL A 306 6.93 12.68 14.16
C VAL A 306 7.52 11.48 13.44
N THR A 307 6.89 10.32 13.56
CA THR A 307 7.12 9.21 12.63
C THR A 307 5.93 9.11 11.68
N ALA A 308 6.16 9.27 10.39
CA ALA A 308 5.14 9.28 9.36
C ALA A 308 5.05 7.92 8.64
N TYR A 309 3.84 7.43 8.48
CA TYR A 309 3.53 6.14 7.86
C TYR A 309 2.47 6.29 6.77
N ALA A 310 2.39 5.30 5.88
CA ALA A 310 1.29 5.23 4.91
C ALA A 310 -0.05 4.99 5.62
N ASP A 311 -0.12 3.99 6.50
CA ASP A 311 -1.33 3.59 7.22
C ASP A 311 -1.01 2.69 8.44
N ARG A 312 -2.00 2.49 9.31
CA ARG A 312 -1.88 1.69 10.55
C ARG A 312 -1.70 0.18 10.33
N GLN A 313 -1.94 -0.32 9.12
CA GLN A 313 -1.73 -1.72 8.75
C GLN A 313 -0.41 -1.96 8.02
N SER A 314 0.30 -0.88 7.65
CA SER A 314 1.56 -0.94 6.93
C SER A 314 2.60 -1.79 7.67
N PRO A 315 3.42 -2.60 6.95
CA PRO A 315 4.48 -3.38 7.55
C PRO A 315 5.47 -2.53 8.36
N GLY A 316 5.79 -1.33 7.88
CA GLY A 316 6.65 -0.36 8.57
C GLY A 316 6.11 0.02 9.95
N PHE A 317 4.81 0.36 10.06
CA PHE A 317 4.19 0.67 11.34
C PHE A 317 4.19 -0.54 12.29
N LYS A 318 3.69 -1.68 11.82
CA LYS A 318 3.64 -2.92 12.64
C LYS A 318 5.00 -3.33 13.17
N LYS A 319 6.06 -3.15 12.37
CA LYS A 319 7.43 -3.48 12.75
C LYS A 319 8.01 -2.49 13.78
N THR A 320 7.69 -1.20 13.66
CA THR A 320 8.40 -0.14 14.40
C THR A 320 7.63 0.43 15.59
N ILE A 321 6.31 0.20 15.69
CA ILE A 321 5.46 0.76 16.75
C ILE A 321 5.98 0.49 18.16
N SER A 322 6.52 -0.70 18.43
CA SER A 322 7.06 -1.05 19.75
C SER A 322 8.32 -0.27 20.14
N GLY A 323 8.99 0.35 19.17
CA GLY A 323 10.20 1.12 19.37
C GLY A 323 10.01 2.63 19.29
N LEU A 324 8.77 3.12 19.09
CA LEU A 324 8.50 4.55 19.04
C LEU A 324 8.81 5.22 20.39
N ALA A 325 9.48 6.36 20.34
CA ALA A 325 9.80 7.13 21.53
C ALA A 325 8.53 7.68 22.21
N TRP A 326 8.51 7.68 23.53
CA TRP A 326 7.53 8.45 24.28
C TRP A 326 7.75 9.96 24.06
N GLY A 327 6.72 10.78 24.25
CA GLY A 327 6.78 12.22 24.01
C GLY A 327 6.90 12.57 22.53
N SER A 328 6.47 11.67 21.65
CA SER A 328 6.49 11.84 20.20
C SER A 328 5.11 11.59 19.57
N PHE A 329 5.01 11.85 18.28
CA PHE A 329 3.81 11.64 17.50
C PHE A 329 4.07 10.60 16.40
N ALA A 330 3.01 9.89 16.01
CA ALA A 330 2.93 9.19 14.75
C ALA A 330 1.80 9.78 13.91
N TRP A 331 2.00 9.81 12.59
CA TRP A 331 1.02 10.32 11.63
C TRP A 331 0.84 9.33 10.48
N PHE A 332 -0.39 9.23 9.98
CA PHE A 332 -0.76 8.27 8.95
C PHE A 332 -1.37 9.00 7.76
N LEU A 333 -0.80 8.79 6.57
CA LEU A 333 -1.32 9.35 5.33
C LEU A 333 -2.78 8.92 5.07
N SER A 334 -3.16 7.69 5.44
CA SER A 334 -4.54 7.20 5.30
C SER A 334 -5.57 7.91 6.18
N GLU A 335 -5.12 8.57 7.24
CA GLU A 335 -5.96 9.26 8.24
C GLU A 335 -5.38 10.66 8.47
N PRO A 336 -5.34 11.51 7.43
CA PRO A 336 -4.46 12.68 7.38
C PRO A 336 -4.84 13.77 8.39
N ASP A 337 -6.09 13.77 8.86
CA ASP A 337 -6.64 14.72 9.84
C ASP A 337 -6.47 14.26 11.30
N LYS A 338 -5.77 13.13 11.53
CA LYS A 338 -5.55 12.54 12.85
C LYS A 338 -4.07 12.50 13.18
N VAL A 339 -3.76 12.58 14.47
CA VAL A 339 -2.41 12.33 14.99
C VAL A 339 -2.48 11.30 16.11
N PHE A 340 -1.52 10.37 16.11
CA PHE A 340 -1.33 9.41 17.19
C PHE A 340 -0.30 10.01 18.16
N MET A 341 -0.68 10.22 19.42
CA MET A 341 0.19 10.81 20.43
C MET A 341 0.70 9.75 21.41
N LEU A 342 2.03 9.61 21.52
CA LEU A 342 2.68 8.83 22.56
C LEU A 342 2.98 9.77 23.74
N SER A 343 2.08 9.83 24.74
CA SER A 343 2.30 10.70 25.89
C SER A 343 3.39 10.14 26.81
N ASP A 344 4.38 10.97 27.15
CA ASP A 344 5.35 10.67 28.18
C ASP A 344 4.89 11.20 29.55
N GLY A 345 5.24 10.47 30.62
CA GLY A 345 4.88 10.76 32.00
C GLY A 345 3.44 10.40 32.40
N ILE A 346 3.17 10.52 33.70
CA ILE A 346 1.85 10.23 34.28
C ILE A 346 0.96 11.47 34.16
N LYS A 347 -0.16 11.32 33.44
CA LYS A 347 -1.20 12.34 33.33
C LYS A 347 -2.55 11.73 33.72
N PRO A 348 -3.38 12.40 34.53
CA PRO A 348 -4.73 11.93 34.80
C PRO A 348 -5.52 11.77 33.50
N LEU A 349 -6.31 10.70 33.40
CA LEU A 349 -7.15 10.46 32.22
C LEU A 349 -8.13 11.61 31.94
N SER A 350 -8.57 12.34 32.97
CA SER A 350 -9.40 13.53 32.80
C SER A 350 -8.70 14.62 31.97
N ALA A 351 -7.44 14.90 32.27
CA ALA A 351 -6.64 15.88 31.51
C ALA A 351 -6.39 15.43 30.07
N LEU A 352 -6.16 14.14 29.84
CA LEU A 352 -6.04 13.58 28.49
C LEU A 352 -7.37 13.59 27.74
N ASN A 353 -8.48 13.32 28.43
CA ASN A 353 -9.81 13.34 27.85
C ASN A 353 -10.22 14.75 27.39
N GLU A 354 -9.83 15.79 28.13
CA GLU A 354 -10.05 17.18 27.69
C GLU A 354 -9.36 17.50 26.36
N VAL A 355 -8.17 16.96 26.13
CA VAL A 355 -7.43 17.18 24.87
C VAL A 355 -8.14 16.54 23.67
N ILE A 356 -8.77 15.38 23.85
CA ILE A 356 -9.45 14.65 22.74
C ILE A 356 -10.93 15.02 22.57
N THR A 357 -11.54 15.70 23.55
CA THR A 357 -12.97 16.09 23.51
C THR A 357 -13.22 17.55 23.18
N ARG A 358 -12.20 18.42 23.25
CA ARG A 358 -12.30 19.80 22.76
C ARG A 358 -12.33 19.80 21.23
N GLN A 359 -13.53 19.91 20.66
CA GLN A 359 -13.78 20.31 19.27
C GLN A 359 -13.89 21.82 19.17
#